data_AF-A0A2S8PBA7-F1
#
_entry.id   AF-A0A2S8PBA7-F1
#
_cell.length_a   1.000
_cell.length_b   1.000
_cell.length_c   1.000
_cell.angle_alpha   90.00
_cell.angle_beta   90.00
_cell.angle_gamma   90.00
#
_symmetry.space_group_name_H-M   'P 1'
#
loop_
_entity.id
_entity.type
_entity.pdbx_description
1 polymer ?
#
loop_
_entity_poly.entity_id
_entity_poly.type
_entity_poly.pdbx_seq_one_letter_code
_entity_poly.pdbx_strand_id
1 'polypeptide(L)'
;MQRFKLPLNLQLFAEEDPEGEEQPPVETPKTYTQADIDALTSKIDALTNDMKRKALEKAGLAGADIDHALGYITGTSSEEIAASIDSMRDQLPVLARVAALTKPNLPDPPIRNPRRMEPKRADLGKLGEDTYQRLKQGGKLRRY
;
A
#
# COMPACT_ATOMS: atom_id res chain seq x y z
N MET A 1 11.22 -62.88 47.57
CA MET A 1 11.70 -61.50 47.39
C MET A 1 12.74 -61.50 46.27
N GLN A 2 12.38 -61.03 45.07
CA GLN A 2 13.28 -60.96 43.92
C GLN A 2 14.15 -59.70 44.03
N ARG A 3 15.48 -59.86 43.94
CA ARG A 3 16.44 -58.76 43.94
C ARG A 3 16.53 -58.24 42.50
N PHE A 4 15.99 -57.04 42.25
CA PHE A 4 16.18 -56.33 40.99
C PHE A 4 17.67 -56.01 40.84
N LYS A 5 18.33 -56.62 39.84
CA LYS A 5 19.67 -56.21 39.40
C LYS A 5 19.49 -55.17 38.31
N LEU A 6 19.79 -53.92 38.63
CA LEU A 6 19.82 -52.84 37.65
C LEU A 6 20.89 -53.13 36.58
N PRO A 7 20.63 -52.82 35.30
CA PRO A 7 21.63 -52.94 34.24
C PRO A 7 22.82 -52.00 34.53
N LEU A 8 24.02 -52.50 34.27
CA LEU A 8 25.34 -51.91 34.62
C LEU A 8 25.55 -50.46 34.14
N ASN A 9 24.74 -49.97 33.21
CA ASN A 9 24.87 -48.63 32.62
C ASN A 9 24.42 -47.49 33.56
N LEU A 10 23.86 -47.81 34.73
CA LEU A 10 23.42 -46.82 35.72
C LEU A 10 24.35 -46.71 36.94
N GLN A 11 25.39 -47.55 37.03
CA GLN A 11 26.37 -47.45 38.12
C GLN A 11 27.41 -46.35 37.90
N LEU A 12 27.50 -45.80 36.68
CA LEU A 12 28.46 -44.74 36.34
C LEU A 12 28.00 -43.31 36.71
N PHE A 13 26.79 -43.15 37.25
CA PHE A 13 26.22 -41.82 37.56
C PHE A 13 26.01 -41.56 39.05
N ALA A 14 26.45 -42.45 39.94
CA ALA A 14 26.17 -42.36 41.37
C ALA A 14 27.40 -42.00 42.23
N GLU A 15 28.59 -41.85 41.65
CA GLU A 15 29.82 -41.55 42.39
C GLU A 15 30.68 -40.56 41.60
N GLU A 16 30.28 -39.28 41.53
CA GLU A 16 31.22 -38.16 41.33
C GLU A 16 30.54 -36.82 41.65
N ASP A 17 30.69 -36.41 42.91
CA ASP A 17 30.94 -35.01 43.28
C ASP A 17 32.12 -35.11 44.27
N PRO A 18 33.22 -34.35 44.11
CA PRO A 18 33.11 -32.90 44.16
C PRO A 18 34.10 -32.12 43.26
N GLU A 19 33.78 -30.84 43.13
CA GLU A 19 34.65 -29.71 42.77
C GLU A 19 34.56 -29.17 41.34
N GLY A 20 33.87 -28.03 41.24
CA GLY A 20 34.49 -26.87 40.62
C GLY A 20 34.46 -26.79 39.11
N GLU A 21 33.33 -27.08 38.48
CA GLU A 21 33.06 -26.52 37.15
C GLU A 21 32.08 -25.36 37.29
N GLU A 22 32.61 -24.16 37.07
CA GLU A 22 31.84 -22.95 36.86
C GLU A 22 30.68 -23.26 35.91
N GLN A 23 29.47 -23.40 36.45
CA GLN A 23 28.27 -23.26 35.65
C GLN A 23 28.46 -21.94 34.87
N PRO A 24 28.43 -21.94 33.52
CA PRO A 24 28.34 -20.67 32.82
C PRO A 24 27.15 -19.94 33.45
N PRO A 25 27.28 -18.64 33.78
CA PRO A 25 26.24 -17.94 34.52
C PRO A 25 24.93 -18.26 33.84
N VAL A 26 24.04 -18.95 34.56
CA VAL A 26 22.72 -19.32 34.08
C VAL A 26 22.15 -18.02 33.57
N GLU A 27 22.10 -17.87 32.23
CA GLU A 27 21.61 -16.66 31.61
C GLU A 27 20.23 -16.48 32.19
N THR A 28 20.08 -15.46 33.04
CA THR A 28 18.79 -15.15 33.63
C THR A 28 17.83 -15.07 32.45
N PRO A 29 16.67 -15.77 32.50
CA PRO A 29 15.75 -15.75 31.38
C PRO A 29 15.48 -14.27 31.12
N LYS A 30 15.94 -13.76 29.96
CA LYS A 30 15.77 -12.35 29.62
C LYS A 30 14.28 -12.09 29.75
N THR A 31 13.90 -11.39 30.81
CA THR A 31 12.51 -11.04 31.06
C THR A 31 12.21 -9.95 30.06
N TYR A 32 11.76 -10.36 28.87
CA TYR A 32 11.35 -9.42 27.84
C TYR A 32 10.24 -8.56 28.43
N THR A 33 10.49 -7.26 28.50
CA THR A 33 9.47 -6.32 28.92
C THR A 33 8.44 -6.18 27.81
N GLN A 34 7.22 -5.73 28.12
CA GLN A 34 6.21 -5.49 27.08
C GLN A 34 6.73 -4.53 25.99
N ALA A 35 7.54 -3.54 26.38
CA ALA A 35 8.19 -2.62 25.45
C ALA A 35 9.16 -3.32 24.49
N ASP A 36 9.88 -4.35 24.94
CA ASP A 36 10.78 -5.13 24.07
C ASP A 36 9.98 -5.97 23.06
N ILE A 37 8.84 -6.51 23.48
CA ILE A 37 7.92 -7.27 22.63
C ILE A 37 7.30 -6.35 21.57
N ASP A 38 6.85 -5.16 21.96
CA ASP A 38 6.28 -4.15 21.06
C ASP A 38 7.33 -3.64 20.04
N ALA A 39 8.59 -3.50 20.48
CA ALA A 39 9.70 -3.14 19.60
C ALA A 39 10.03 -4.27 18.60
N LEU A 40 9.97 -5.54 19.03
CA LEU A 40 10.22 -6.69 18.17
C LEU A 40 9.08 -6.90 17.16
N THR A 41 7.82 -6.76 17.58
CA THR A 41 6.66 -6.83 16.69
C THR A 41 6.71 -5.73 15.64
N SER A 42 7.02 -4.49 16.04
CA SER A 42 7.20 -3.38 15.09
C SER A 42 8.29 -3.67 14.04
N LYS A 43 9.40 -4.30 14.44
CA LYS A 43 10.46 -4.73 13.51
C LYS A 43 9.99 -5.83 12.57
N ILE A 44 9.24 -6.81 13.08
CA ILE A 44 8.67 -7.90 12.27
C ILE A 44 7.70 -7.33 11.24
N ASP A 45 6.83 -6.40 11.63
CA ASP A 45 5.87 -5.76 10.74
C ASP A 45 6.56 -4.95 9.64
N ALA A 46 7.61 -4.20 9.98
CA ALA A 46 8.42 -3.47 9.01
C ALA A 46 9.07 -4.42 7.98
N LEU A 47 9.70 -5.50 8.45
CA LEU A 47 10.32 -6.51 7.57
C LEU A 47 9.29 -7.21 6.69
N THR A 48 8.12 -7.52 7.24
CA THR A 48 7.02 -8.16 6.51
C THR A 48 6.51 -7.23 5.40
N ASN A 49 6.35 -5.94 5.70
CA ASN A 49 5.96 -4.95 4.69
C ASN A 49 7.01 -4.79 3.59
N ASP A 50 8.29 -4.78 3.92
CA ASP A 50 9.37 -4.73 2.93
C ASP A 50 9.39 -5.98 2.03
N MET A 51 9.11 -7.16 2.59
CA MET A 51 8.95 -8.39 1.82
C MET A 51 7.77 -8.31 0.85
N LYS A 52 6.60 -7.85 1.33
CA LYS A 52 5.41 -7.64 0.49
C LYS A 52 5.68 -6.65 -0.64
N ARG A 53 6.37 -5.53 -0.36
CA ARG A 53 6.77 -4.55 -1.38
C ARG A 53 7.64 -5.18 -2.46
N LYS A 54 8.71 -5.89 -2.08
CA LYS A 54 9.59 -6.58 -3.03
C LYS A 54 8.86 -7.64 -3.86
N ALA A 55 7.90 -8.35 -3.26
CA ALA A 55 7.11 -9.34 -3.98
C ALA A 55 6.16 -8.67 -5.00
N LEU A 56 5.56 -7.54 -4.65
CA LEU A 56 4.73 -6.72 -5.54
C LEU A 56 5.53 -6.08 -6.68
N GLU A 57 6.74 -5.62 -6.42
CA GLU A 57 7.65 -5.12 -7.46
C GLU A 57 7.97 -6.22 -8.48
N LYS A 58 8.24 -7.45 -8.02
CA LYS A 58 8.43 -8.61 -8.90
C LYS A 58 7.18 -8.96 -9.71
N ALA A 59 5.99 -8.72 -9.16
CA ALA A 59 4.73 -8.89 -9.87
C ALA A 59 4.46 -7.80 -10.93
N GLY A 60 5.28 -6.74 -10.97
CA GLY A 60 5.21 -5.67 -11.97
C GLY A 60 4.44 -4.43 -11.53
N LEU A 61 4.06 -4.32 -10.25
CA LEU A 61 3.51 -3.09 -9.70
C LEU A 61 4.64 -2.11 -9.37
N ALA A 62 4.38 -0.80 -9.47
CA ALA A 62 5.39 0.24 -9.24
C ALA A 62 4.86 1.41 -8.41
N GLY A 63 5.75 2.01 -7.61
CA GLY A 63 5.50 3.26 -6.90
C GLY A 63 4.27 3.21 -6.00
N ALA A 64 3.35 4.16 -6.17
CA ALA A 64 2.16 4.30 -5.33
C ALA A 64 1.22 3.08 -5.38
N ASP A 65 1.20 2.35 -6.50
CA ASP A 65 0.34 1.17 -6.66
C ASP A 65 0.73 0.05 -5.69
N ILE A 66 2.01 -0.04 -5.32
CA ILE A 66 2.50 -1.00 -4.33
C ILE A 66 1.89 -0.69 -2.96
N ASP A 67 1.94 0.57 -2.53
CA ASP A 67 1.39 0.99 -1.23
C ASP A 67 -0.13 0.76 -1.16
N HIS A 68 -0.82 0.91 -2.27
CA HIS A 68 -2.24 0.59 -2.39
C HIS A 68 -2.51 -0.92 -2.33
N ALA A 69 -1.64 -1.71 -2.96
CA ALA A 69 -1.77 -3.17 -2.99
C ALA A 69 -1.41 -3.84 -1.65
N LEU A 70 -0.54 -3.23 -0.83
CA LEU A 70 -0.10 -3.79 0.46
C LEU A 70 -1.25 -4.19 1.38
N GLY A 71 -2.32 -3.39 1.42
CA GLY A 71 -3.48 -3.65 2.28
C GLY A 71 -4.30 -4.88 1.90
N TYR A 72 -4.16 -5.37 0.66
CA TYR A 72 -4.89 -6.53 0.18
C TYR A 72 -4.12 -7.83 0.39
N ILE A 73 -2.80 -7.76 0.55
CA ILE A 73 -1.94 -8.95 0.68
C ILE A 73 -1.94 -9.46 2.12
N THR A 74 -2.38 -10.69 2.27
CA THR A 74 -2.37 -11.44 3.53
C THR A 74 -1.12 -12.31 3.66
N GLY A 75 -0.79 -12.67 4.90
CA GLY A 75 0.33 -13.56 5.22
C GLY A 75 1.56 -12.83 5.76
N THR A 76 2.37 -13.58 6.51
CA THR A 76 3.62 -13.11 7.12
C THR A 76 4.84 -13.87 6.59
N SER A 77 4.64 -15.07 6.06
CA SER A 77 5.69 -15.87 5.42
C SER A 77 5.83 -15.53 3.93
N SER A 78 7.03 -15.74 3.37
CA SER A 78 7.28 -15.46 1.94
C SER A 78 6.37 -16.28 1.01
N GLU A 79 6.03 -17.51 1.41
CA GLU A 79 5.19 -18.41 0.62
C GLU A 79 3.73 -17.97 0.63
N GLU A 80 3.20 -17.60 1.80
CA GLU A 80 1.84 -17.06 1.90
C GLU A 80 1.68 -15.74 1.16
N ILE A 81 2.68 -14.86 1.25
CA ILE A 81 2.68 -13.58 0.52
C ILE A 81 2.67 -13.85 -1.00
N ALA A 82 3.49 -14.78 -1.47
CA ALA A 82 3.52 -15.14 -2.89
C ALA A 82 2.19 -15.75 -3.35
N ALA A 83 1.62 -16.69 -2.57
CA ALA A 83 0.33 -17.30 -2.87
C ALA A 83 -0.81 -16.28 -2.88
N SER A 84 -0.80 -15.33 -1.94
CA SER A 84 -1.77 -14.23 -1.88
C SER A 84 -1.66 -13.35 -3.12
N ILE A 85 -0.43 -12.97 -3.52
CA ILE A 85 -0.18 -12.18 -4.74
C ILE A 85 -0.64 -12.95 -5.98
N ASP A 86 -0.30 -14.23 -6.10
CA ASP A 86 -0.69 -15.05 -7.25
C ASP A 86 -2.21 -15.20 -7.34
N SER A 87 -2.91 -15.38 -6.23
CA SER A 87 -4.38 -15.47 -6.20
C SER A 87 -5.08 -14.19 -6.69
N MET A 88 -4.44 -13.03 -6.50
CA MET A 88 -4.99 -11.72 -6.83
C MET A 88 -4.27 -11.04 -7.99
N ARG A 89 -3.39 -11.76 -8.71
CA ARG A 89 -2.46 -11.18 -9.68
C ARG A 89 -3.14 -10.27 -10.71
N ASP A 90 -4.30 -10.69 -11.21
CA ASP A 90 -5.09 -9.94 -12.19
C ASP A 90 -5.88 -8.78 -11.57
N GLN A 91 -6.18 -8.86 -10.27
CA GLN A 91 -7.00 -7.90 -9.55
C GLN A 91 -6.18 -6.78 -8.90
N LEU A 92 -4.93 -7.06 -8.50
CA LEU A 92 -4.05 -6.11 -7.81
C LEU A 92 -3.87 -4.80 -8.59
N PRO A 93 -3.64 -4.79 -9.93
CA PRO A 93 -3.51 -3.55 -10.68
C PRO A 93 -4.80 -2.73 -10.70
N VAL A 94 -5.96 -3.40 -10.76
CA VAL A 94 -7.28 -2.74 -10.76
C VAL A 94 -7.57 -2.14 -9.39
N LEU A 95 -7.34 -2.90 -8.32
CA LEU A 95 -7.51 -2.44 -6.94
C LEU A 95 -6.60 -1.26 -6.62
N ALA A 96 -5.33 -1.30 -7.06
CA ALA A 96 -4.41 -0.19 -6.91
C ALA A 96 -4.91 1.08 -7.61
N ARG A 97 -5.37 0.96 -8.86
CA ARG A 97 -5.92 2.08 -9.62
C ARG A 97 -7.21 2.64 -9.01
N VAL A 98 -8.11 1.78 -8.52
CA VAL A 98 -9.33 2.21 -7.82
C VAL A 98 -8.98 2.94 -6.52
N ALA A 99 -8.03 2.42 -5.75
CA ALA A 99 -7.57 3.04 -4.52
C ALA A 99 -6.87 4.40 -4.76
N ALA A 100 -6.17 4.55 -5.89
CA ALA A 100 -5.59 5.82 -6.31
C ALA A 100 -6.67 6.86 -6.68
N LEU A 101 -7.79 6.42 -7.27
CA LEU A 101 -8.92 7.28 -7.63
C LEU A 101 -9.80 7.66 -6.44
N THR A 102 -9.90 6.80 -5.42
CA THR A 102 -10.68 7.09 -4.20
C THR A 102 -9.92 7.94 -3.19
N LYS A 103 -8.58 8.04 -3.28
CA LYS A 103 -7.85 9.09 -2.56
C LYS A 103 -8.34 10.45 -3.07
N PRO A 104 -8.84 11.35 -2.21
CA PRO A 104 -9.33 12.66 -2.61
C PRO A 104 -8.15 13.59 -2.92
N ASN A 105 -7.37 13.25 -3.95
CA ASN A 105 -6.54 14.20 -4.68
C ASN A 105 -7.33 14.75 -5.88
N LEU A 106 -8.67 14.83 -5.77
CA LEU A 106 -9.38 15.81 -6.57
C LEU A 106 -8.86 17.16 -6.08
N PRO A 107 -8.21 17.97 -6.92
CA PRO A 107 -8.17 19.39 -6.65
C PRO A 107 -9.61 19.77 -6.39
N ASP A 108 -9.90 20.36 -5.23
CA ASP A 108 -11.23 20.88 -4.94
C ASP A 108 -11.76 21.49 -6.23
N PRO A 109 -12.92 21.03 -6.77
CA PRO A 109 -13.45 21.64 -7.98
C PRO A 109 -13.45 23.13 -7.69
N PRO A 110 -12.83 23.97 -8.54
CA PRO A 110 -12.61 25.35 -8.20
C PRO A 110 -13.97 25.90 -7.74
N ILE A 111 -14.06 26.28 -6.46
CA ILE A 111 -15.29 26.74 -5.79
C ILE A 111 -15.94 27.88 -6.59
N ARG A 112 -15.15 28.47 -7.48
CA ARG A 112 -15.52 29.43 -8.49
C ARG A 112 -15.25 28.88 -9.89
N ASN A 113 -16.14 28.03 -10.40
CA ASN A 113 -16.39 28.09 -11.84
C ASN A 113 -16.85 29.53 -12.10
N PRO A 114 -16.07 30.39 -12.80
CA PRO A 114 -16.65 31.65 -13.23
C PRO A 114 -17.88 31.26 -14.03
N ARG A 115 -19.07 31.73 -13.61
CA ARG A 115 -20.30 31.59 -14.40
C ARG A 115 -19.88 31.84 -15.84
N ARG A 116 -20.08 30.86 -16.72
CA ARG A 116 -19.83 31.04 -18.16
C ARG A 116 -20.39 32.42 -18.48
N MET A 117 -19.53 33.37 -18.86
CA MET A 117 -20.00 34.71 -19.16
C MET A 117 -21.11 34.51 -20.18
N GLU A 118 -22.33 34.90 -19.81
CA GLU A 118 -23.41 34.91 -20.79
C GLU A 118 -22.88 35.72 -21.97
N PRO A 119 -22.93 35.18 -23.21
CA PRO A 119 -22.47 35.92 -24.35
C PRO A 119 -23.22 37.25 -24.36
N LYS A 120 -22.48 38.37 -24.39
CA LYS A 120 -23.07 39.71 -24.44
C LYS A 120 -24.12 39.70 -25.54
N ARG A 121 -25.36 40.05 -25.21
CA ARG A 121 -26.46 40.09 -26.18
C ARG A 121 -25.99 40.91 -27.39
N ALA A 122 -25.96 40.29 -28.55
CA ALA A 122 -25.54 40.96 -29.77
C ALA A 122 -26.46 42.17 -30.01
N ASP A 123 -25.88 43.32 -30.28
CA ASP A 123 -26.63 44.52 -30.64
C ASP A 123 -27.23 44.31 -32.04
N LEU A 124 -28.53 44.03 -32.06
CA LEU A 124 -29.27 43.74 -33.29
C LEU A 124 -29.27 44.94 -34.25
N GLY A 125 -29.14 46.18 -33.73
CA GLY A 125 -29.05 47.38 -34.56
C GLY A 125 -27.76 47.40 -35.38
N LYS A 126 -26.62 47.18 -34.73
CA LYS A 126 -25.31 47.09 -35.41
C LYS A 126 -25.26 45.94 -36.41
N LEU A 127 -25.83 44.79 -36.06
CA LEU A 127 -25.89 43.64 -36.97
C LEU A 127 -26.73 43.96 -38.22
N GLY A 128 -27.83 44.72 -38.06
CA GLY A 128 -28.63 45.25 -39.16
C GLY A 128 -27.88 46.25 -40.05
N GLU A 129 -27.15 47.18 -39.45
CA GLU A 129 -26.33 48.15 -40.19
C GLU A 129 -25.20 47.46 -40.97
N ASP A 130 -24.47 46.55 -40.35
CA ASP A 130 -23.39 45.79 -40.97
C ASP A 130 -23.91 44.95 -42.14
N THR A 131 -25.05 44.28 -41.95
CA THR A 131 -25.66 43.49 -43.02
C THR A 131 -26.16 44.37 -44.17
N TYR A 132 -26.79 45.51 -43.87
CA TYR A 132 -27.20 46.48 -44.88
C TYR A 132 -26.00 47.02 -45.68
N GLN A 133 -24.92 47.41 -45.00
CA GLN A 133 -23.70 47.90 -45.66
C GLN A 133 -23.06 46.84 -46.56
N ARG A 134 -22.96 45.59 -46.09
CA ARG A 134 -22.46 44.46 -46.91
C ARG A 134 -23.31 44.25 -48.16
N LEU A 135 -24.64 44.28 -48.01
CA LEU A 135 -25.55 44.09 -49.15
C LEU A 135 -25.50 45.26 -50.14
N LYS A 136 -25.31 46.49 -49.64
CA LYS A 136 -25.12 47.68 -50.47
C LYS A 136 -23.78 47.65 -51.22
N GLN A 137 -22.68 47.29 -50.55
CA GLN A 137 -21.36 47.14 -51.19
C GLN A 137 -21.35 45.99 -52.19
N GLY A 138 -22.04 44.88 -51.89
CA GLY A 138 -22.19 43.74 -52.79
C GLY A 138 -23.17 43.98 -53.96
N GLY A 139 -23.71 45.19 -54.13
CA GLY A 139 -24.64 45.54 -55.22
C GLY A 139 -25.99 44.83 -55.16
N LYS A 140 -26.31 44.14 -54.05
CA LYS A 140 -27.54 43.36 -53.88
C LYS A 140 -28.75 44.21 -53.51
N LEU A 141 -28.53 45.45 -53.08
CA LEU A 141 -29.57 46.44 -52.84
C LEU A 141 -29.58 47.45 -54.00
N ARG A 142 -30.61 47.39 -54.84
CA ARG A 142 -30.89 48.44 -55.83
C ARG A 142 -31.42 49.68 -55.10
N ARG A 143 -30.86 50.84 -55.42
CA ARG A 143 -31.47 52.13 -55.06
C ARG A 143 -32.76 52.24 -55.87
N TYR A 144 -33.89 52.18 -55.20
CA TYR A 144 -35.17 52.63 -55.77
C TYR A 144 -35.24 54.15 -55.64
#